data_AF-A0AA39RBQ7-F1
#
_entry.id   AF-A0AA39RBQ7-F1
#
_cell.length_a   1.000
_cell.length_b   1.000
_cell.length_c   1.000
_cell.angle_alpha   90.00
_cell.angle_beta   90.00
_cell.angle_gamma   90.00
#
_symmetry.space_group_name_H-M   'P 1'
#
loop_
_entity.id
_entity.type
_entity.pdbx_description
1 polymer ?
#
loop_
_entity_poly.entity_id
_entity_poly.type
_entity_poly.pdbx_seq_one_letter_code
_entity_poly.pdbx_strand_id
1 'polypeptide(L)'
;MNGIEKSAYSTVHVTPEDGFSYASYEAMGFDPGSVRLEPLVKRVLKCFEPKEFSVAVTCNGGSQLWATEEADVEGYAVENIVKQKLPGGGLLVYKTYSVSSVSTRRSDKECAVRTHVLVLKTQCGVGRTL
;
A
#
# COMPACT_ATOMS: atom_id res chain seq x y z
N MET A 1 -3.04 3.25 -15.23
CA MET A 1 -1.66 3.33 -15.78
C MET A 1 -0.92 2.09 -15.33
N ASN A 2 -0.08 1.51 -16.18
CA ASN A 2 0.62 0.25 -15.89
C ASN A 2 2.13 0.48 -15.91
N GLY A 3 2.86 -0.17 -15.00
CA GLY A 3 4.32 -0.17 -14.93
C GLY A 3 4.86 -1.59 -15.05
N ILE A 4 5.99 -1.74 -15.74
CA ILE A 4 6.69 -3.02 -15.89
C ILE A 4 8.19 -2.76 -15.69
N GLU A 5 8.81 -3.50 -14.77
CA GLU A 5 10.26 -3.48 -14.55
C GLU A 5 10.75 -4.92 -14.35
N LYS A 6 11.42 -5.48 -15.38
CA LYS A 6 11.83 -6.89 -15.39
C LYS A 6 10.63 -7.82 -15.12
N SER A 7 10.64 -8.56 -14.01
CA SER A 7 9.56 -9.43 -13.56
C SER A 7 8.54 -8.74 -12.65
N ALA A 8 8.76 -7.47 -12.31
CA ALA A 8 7.87 -6.69 -11.48
C ALA A 8 6.82 -5.95 -12.32
N TYR A 9 5.61 -5.89 -11.82
CA TYR A 9 4.47 -5.23 -12.45
C TYR A 9 3.78 -4.33 -11.45
N SER A 10 3.23 -3.22 -11.94
CA SER A 10 2.35 -2.38 -11.15
C SER A 10 1.21 -1.81 -11.98
N THR A 11 0.11 -1.47 -11.32
CA THR A 11 -0.98 -0.72 -11.92
C THR A 11 -1.53 0.30 -10.94
N VAL A 12 -2.03 1.40 -11.47
CA VAL A 12 -2.74 2.43 -10.72
C VAL A 12 -4.04 2.80 -11.43
N HIS A 13 -5.12 2.87 -10.66
CA HIS A 13 -6.44 3.31 -11.11
C HIS A 13 -6.88 4.47 -10.23
N VAL A 14 -7.42 5.53 -10.84
CA VAL A 14 -7.80 6.76 -10.14
C VAL A 14 -9.17 7.20 -10.60
N THR A 15 -10.02 7.52 -9.63
CA THR A 15 -11.36 8.08 -9.73
C THR A 15 -11.32 9.42 -8.98
N PRO A 16 -11.09 10.55 -9.67
CA PRO A 16 -10.79 11.85 -9.03
C PRO A 16 -12.04 12.65 -8.62
N GLU A 17 -13.24 12.07 -8.68
CA GLU A 17 -14.48 12.78 -8.41
C GLU A 17 -14.58 13.20 -6.93
N ASP A 18 -14.78 14.49 -6.67
CA ASP A 18 -14.91 15.01 -5.31
C ASP A 18 -16.10 14.38 -4.56
N GLY A 19 -15.87 14.05 -3.29
CA GLY A 19 -16.83 13.34 -2.43
C GLY A 19 -16.89 11.82 -2.66
N PHE A 20 -16.31 11.31 -3.75
CA PHE A 20 -16.26 9.89 -4.09
C PHE A 20 -14.88 9.45 -4.59
N SER A 21 -13.84 10.21 -4.26
CA SER A 21 -12.52 10.02 -4.84
C SER A 21 -11.87 8.73 -4.35
N TYR A 22 -11.27 7.99 -5.28
CA TYR A 22 -10.69 6.68 -5.02
C TYR A 22 -9.41 6.50 -5.83
N ALA A 23 -8.44 5.82 -5.23
CA ALA A 23 -7.29 5.33 -5.97
C ALA A 23 -6.95 3.89 -5.54
N SER A 24 -6.42 3.10 -6.47
CA SER A 24 -5.75 1.85 -6.14
C SER A 24 -4.36 1.84 -6.73
N TYR A 25 -3.42 1.27 -5.99
CA TYR A 25 -2.09 0.94 -6.46
C TYR A 25 -1.83 -0.53 -6.17
N GLU A 26 -1.52 -1.30 -7.21
CA GLU A 26 -1.17 -2.71 -7.09
C GLU A 26 0.22 -2.94 -7.63
N ALA A 27 1.00 -3.78 -6.96
CA ALA A 27 2.40 -3.97 -7.26
C ALA A 27 2.85 -5.41 -6.89
N MET A 28 3.49 -6.12 -7.81
CA MET A 28 3.88 -7.52 -7.61
C MET A 28 5.25 -7.81 -8.23
N GLY A 29 5.89 -8.89 -7.75
CA GLY A 29 7.15 -9.38 -8.32
C GLY A 29 8.41 -8.63 -7.86
N PHE A 30 8.31 -7.84 -6.79
CA PHE A 30 9.48 -7.23 -6.16
C PHE A 30 10.26 -8.22 -5.31
N ASP A 31 11.58 -8.05 -5.26
CA ASP A 31 12.43 -8.70 -4.26
C ASP A 31 12.35 -7.91 -2.94
N PRO A 32 11.85 -8.51 -1.84
CA PRO A 32 11.79 -7.88 -0.52
C PRO A 32 13.15 -7.38 0.00
N GLY A 33 14.25 -7.99 -0.44
CA GLY A 33 15.61 -7.53 -0.09
C GLY A 33 15.96 -6.20 -0.73
N SER A 34 15.34 -5.86 -1.86
CA SER A 34 15.59 -4.63 -2.63
C SER A 34 14.53 -3.55 -2.41
N VAL A 35 13.26 -3.94 -2.22
CA VAL A 35 12.13 -3.02 -2.07
C VAL A 35 11.46 -3.24 -0.72
N ARG A 36 11.68 -2.32 0.21
CA ARG A 36 11.00 -2.29 1.50
C ARG A 36 9.56 -1.77 1.34
N LEU A 37 8.63 -2.35 2.10
CA LEU A 37 7.20 -2.03 2.04
C LEU A 37 6.93 -0.57 2.44
N GLU A 38 7.52 -0.11 3.54
CA GLU A 38 7.27 1.23 4.08
C GLU A 38 7.65 2.35 3.09
N PRO A 39 8.86 2.38 2.48
CA PRO A 39 9.18 3.35 1.43
C PRO A 39 8.25 3.30 0.21
N LEU A 40 7.78 2.12 -0.19
CA LEU A 40 6.83 1.98 -1.29
C LEU A 40 5.50 2.65 -0.95
N VAL A 41 4.92 2.33 0.20
CA VAL A 41 3.68 2.93 0.71
C VAL A 41 3.83 4.45 0.82
N LYS A 42 4.93 4.95 1.40
CA LYS A 42 5.20 6.39 1.53
C LYS A 42 5.24 7.12 0.19
N ARG A 43 5.80 6.51 -0.87
CA ARG A 43 5.82 7.12 -2.22
C ARG A 43 4.42 7.24 -2.81
N VAL A 44 3.58 6.22 -2.66
CA VAL A 44 2.20 6.26 -3.18
C VAL A 44 1.36 7.28 -2.41
N LEU A 45 1.51 7.35 -1.08
CA LEU A 45 0.78 8.31 -0.26
C LEU A 45 1.12 9.76 -0.58
N LYS A 46 2.36 10.06 -0.98
CA LYS A 46 2.75 11.40 -1.45
C LYS A 46 2.04 11.84 -2.74
N CYS A 47 1.50 10.91 -3.52
CA CYS A 47 0.77 11.24 -4.74
C CYS A 47 -0.71 11.58 -4.45
N PHE A 48 -1.31 10.92 -3.47
CA PHE A 48 -2.78 10.92 -3.27
C PHE A 48 -3.24 11.59 -1.97
N GLU A 49 -2.37 11.65 -0.96
CA GLU A 49 -2.62 12.22 0.37
C GLU A 49 -4.02 11.89 0.92
N PRO A 50 -4.38 10.60 1.02
CA PRO A 50 -5.75 10.22 1.32
C PRO A 50 -6.17 10.50 2.77
N LYS A 51 -7.48 10.56 3.04
CA LYS A 51 -7.97 10.63 4.44
C LYS A 51 -7.88 9.29 5.16
N GLU A 52 -8.08 8.21 4.43
CA GLU A 52 -7.97 6.83 4.89
C GLU A 52 -7.41 5.94 3.78
N PHE A 53 -6.70 4.89 4.15
CA PHE A 53 -6.20 3.92 3.19
C PHE A 53 -6.07 2.53 3.81
N SER A 54 -5.93 1.54 2.93
CA SER A 54 -5.68 0.16 3.30
C SER A 54 -4.48 -0.39 2.54
N VAL A 55 -3.78 -1.32 3.18
CA VAL A 55 -2.65 -2.06 2.60
C VAL A 55 -2.91 -3.54 2.76
N ALA A 56 -2.96 -4.27 1.65
CA ALA A 56 -2.98 -5.72 1.61
C ALA A 56 -1.63 -6.23 1.08
N VAL A 57 -0.98 -7.09 1.85
CA VAL A 57 0.29 -7.73 1.48
C VAL A 57 0.11 -9.23 1.50
N THR A 58 0.35 -9.88 0.37
CA THR A 58 0.30 -11.33 0.23
C THR A 58 1.71 -11.87 -0.01
N CYS A 59 2.19 -12.77 0.84
CA CYS A 59 3.49 -13.42 0.68
C CYS A 59 3.34 -14.92 0.49
N ASN A 60 4.03 -15.48 -0.50
CA ASN A 60 4.08 -16.91 -0.75
C ASN A 60 5.42 -17.49 -0.26
N GLY A 61 5.49 -17.91 1.02
CA GLY A 61 6.67 -18.55 1.61
C GLY A 61 7.91 -17.64 1.73
N GLY A 62 8.71 -17.83 2.78
CA GLY A 62 10.05 -17.21 2.93
C GLY A 62 10.11 -15.69 3.19
N SER A 63 9.03 -14.95 3.00
CA SER A 63 9.03 -13.46 3.02
C SER A 63 8.00 -12.86 3.98
N GLN A 64 7.64 -13.62 5.02
CA GLN A 64 6.61 -13.22 5.99
C GLN A 64 7.04 -11.98 6.79
N LEU A 65 8.34 -11.84 7.08
CA LEU A 65 8.90 -10.69 7.79
C LEU A 65 8.60 -9.37 7.07
N TRP A 66 8.74 -9.33 5.74
CA TRP A 66 8.44 -8.16 4.91
C TRP A 66 6.96 -7.74 5.00
N ALA A 67 6.02 -8.70 5.00
CA ALA A 67 4.60 -8.39 5.15
C ALA A 67 4.22 -7.94 6.58
N THR A 68 4.97 -8.41 7.57
CA THR A 68 4.71 -8.07 8.97
C THR A 68 5.48 -6.84 9.44
N GLU A 69 6.38 -6.28 8.64
CA GLU A 69 7.08 -5.03 8.96
C GLU A 69 6.04 -3.97 9.38
N GLU A 70 6.35 -3.27 10.47
CA GLU A 70 5.61 -2.09 10.86
C GLU A 70 5.90 -1.02 9.81
N ALA A 71 4.98 -0.83 8.87
CA ALA A 71 5.00 0.35 8.03
C ALA A 71 4.54 1.52 8.91
N ASP A 72 5.49 2.15 9.60
CA ASP A 72 5.26 3.42 10.28
C ASP A 72 5.10 4.50 9.20
N VAL A 73 3.85 4.90 9.01
CA VAL A 73 3.46 5.88 8.01
C VAL A 73 3.19 7.20 8.74
N GLU A 74 4.18 8.09 8.68
CA GLU A 74 4.10 9.43 9.26
C GLU A 74 2.78 10.13 8.87
N GLY A 75 2.07 10.64 9.89
CA GLY A 75 0.80 11.35 9.71
C GLY A 75 -0.45 10.45 9.69
N TYR A 76 -0.30 9.13 9.76
CA TYR A 76 -1.41 8.18 9.81
C TYR A 76 -1.32 7.25 11.02
N ALA A 77 -2.48 6.91 11.58
CA ALA A 77 -2.63 5.94 12.65
C ALA A 77 -3.13 4.62 12.07
N VAL A 78 -2.66 3.50 12.63
CA VAL A 78 -3.20 2.18 12.29
C VAL A 78 -4.52 1.98 13.01
N GLU A 79 -5.58 1.68 12.26
CA GLU A 79 -6.93 1.42 12.81
C GLU A 79 -7.18 -0.07 13.02
N ASN A 80 -6.71 -0.91 12.08
CA ASN A 80 -6.94 -2.36 12.14
C ASN A 80 -5.78 -3.12 11.50
N ILE A 81 -5.52 -4.33 11.99
CA ILE A 81 -4.56 -5.28 11.43
C ILE A 81 -5.19 -6.67 11.44
N VAL A 82 -5.30 -7.27 10.26
CA VAL A 82 -5.71 -8.66 10.07
C VAL A 82 -4.55 -9.45 9.50
N LYS A 83 -4.23 -10.59 10.12
CA LYS A 83 -3.21 -11.54 9.63
C LYS A 83 -3.87 -12.89 9.38
N GLN A 84 -3.73 -13.42 8.18
CA GLN A 84 -4.33 -14.69 7.78
C GLN A 84 -3.28 -15.60 7.15
N LYS A 85 -3.09 -16.79 7.72
CA LYS A 85 -2.27 -17.84 7.11
C LYS A 85 -2.97 -18.37 5.87
N LEU A 86 -2.22 -18.54 4.79
CA LEU A 86 -2.70 -19.12 3.54
C LEU A 86 -2.13 -20.54 3.37
N PRO A 87 -2.77 -21.41 2.57
CA PRO A 87 -2.20 -22.70 2.19
C PRO A 87 -0.78 -22.57 1.63
N GLY A 88 0.03 -23.63 1.74
CA GLY A 88 1.40 -23.62 1.23
C GLY A 88 2.38 -22.71 1.99
N GLY A 89 2.05 -22.32 3.23
CA GLY A 89 2.90 -21.49 4.07
C GLY A 89 2.86 -19.99 3.72
N GLY A 90 1.85 -19.55 2.96
CA GLY A 90 1.63 -18.15 2.64
C GLY A 90 1.05 -17.35 3.81
N LEU A 91 1.08 -16.02 3.68
CA LEU A 91 0.55 -15.08 4.66
C LEU A 91 -0.10 -13.90 3.94
N LEU A 92 -1.32 -13.55 4.33
CA LEU A 92 -1.97 -12.28 4.01
C LEU A 92 -1.93 -11.38 5.24
N VAL A 93 -1.48 -10.14 5.06
CA VAL A 93 -1.56 -9.07 6.06
C VAL A 93 -2.40 -7.95 5.46
N TYR A 94 -3.47 -7.57 6.14
CA TYR A 94 -4.33 -6.45 5.77
C TYR A 94 -4.30 -5.41 6.89
N LYS A 95 -3.98 -4.16 6.57
CA LYS A 95 -3.91 -3.05 7.51
C LYS A 95 -4.77 -1.91 7.01
N THR A 96 -5.47 -1.23 7.91
CA THR A 96 -6.20 0.01 7.60
C THR A 96 -5.62 1.16 8.41
N TYR A 97 -5.65 2.35 7.82
CA TYR A 97 -5.04 3.54 8.34
C TYR A 97 -5.97 4.74 8.16
N SER A 98 -5.92 5.67 9.11
CA SER A 98 -6.62 6.95 9.07
C SER A 98 -5.63 8.07 9.35
N VAL A 99 -5.91 9.31 8.91
CA VAL A 99 -5.07 10.46 9.27
C VAL A 99 -5.03 10.63 10.79
N SER A 100 -3.83 10.70 11.37
CA SER A 100 -3.63 10.94 12.80
C SER A 100 -4.14 12.33 13.19
N SER A 101 -4.85 12.42 14.32
CA SER A 101 -5.42 13.67 14.87
C SER A 101 -4.41 14.79 15.18
N VAL A 102 -3.11 14.52 15.06
CA VAL A 102 -1.99 15.44 15.37
C VAL A 102 -1.51 16.23 14.13
N SER A 103 -1.90 15.84 12.91
CA SER A 103 -1.33 16.39 11.65
C SER A 103 -2.01 17.67 11.13
N THR A 104 -2.94 18.28 11.87
CA THR A 104 -3.85 19.34 11.39
C THR A 104 -3.21 20.73 11.12
N ARG A 105 -1.91 20.82 10.84
CA ARG A 105 -1.24 22.11 10.52
C ARG A 105 -0.40 22.08 9.25
N ARG A 106 -0.99 21.70 8.12
CA ARG A 106 -0.46 22.11 6.81
C ARG A 106 -1.53 22.84 6.02
N SER A 107 -1.23 24.13 5.81
CA SER A 107 -1.96 25.15 5.06
C SER A 107 -2.75 24.61 3.87
N ASP A 108 -4.04 24.96 3.85
CA ASP A 108 -4.96 24.75 2.75
C ASP A 108 -4.43 25.45 1.48
N LYS A 109 -3.73 24.68 0.65
CA LYS A 109 -3.61 24.98 -0.78
C LYS A 109 -4.65 24.13 -1.47
N GLU A 110 -5.79 24.78 -1.68
CA GLU A 110 -6.94 24.33 -2.43
C GLU A 110 -6.55 24.01 -3.87
N CYS A 111 -6.20 22.75 -4.14
CA CYS A 111 -6.22 22.16 -5.48
C CYS A 111 -6.18 20.61 -5.50
N ALA A 112 -6.15 19.91 -4.36
CA ALA A 112 -6.06 18.45 -4.38
C ALA A 112 -7.42 17.83 -4.05
N VAL A 113 -8.01 17.15 -5.03
CA VAL A 113 -8.97 16.08 -4.79
C VAL A 113 -8.32 15.13 -3.78
N ARG A 114 -8.63 15.28 -2.49
CA ARG A 114 -8.10 14.40 -1.44
C ARG A 114 -8.72 13.04 -1.69
N THR A 115 -7.89 12.05 -2.03
CA THR A 115 -8.40 10.69 -2.25
C THR A 115 -9.07 10.21 -0.96
N HIS A 116 -10.35 9.84 -1.01
CA HIS A 116 -11.02 9.38 0.19
C HIS A 116 -10.49 8.00 0.59
N VAL A 117 -10.33 7.10 -0.39
CA VAL A 117 -9.89 5.72 -0.15
C VAL A 117 -8.76 5.35 -1.09
N LEU A 118 -7.63 4.92 -0.51
CA LEU A 118 -6.52 4.31 -1.25
C LEU A 118 -6.37 2.82 -0.88
N VAL A 119 -6.24 1.96 -1.87
CA VAL A 119 -5.96 0.53 -1.66
C VAL A 119 -4.59 0.20 -2.25
N LEU A 120 -3.66 -0.22 -1.40
CA LEU A 120 -2.36 -0.75 -1.81
C LEU A 120 -2.38 -2.27 -1.76
N LYS A 121 -2.23 -2.94 -2.90
CA LYS A 121 -2.05 -4.40 -2.96
C LYS A 121 -0.63 -4.73 -3.34
N THR A 122 0.03 -5.55 -2.55
CA THR A 122 1.37 -6.02 -2.87
C THR A 122 1.52 -7.52 -2.73
N GLN A 123 2.24 -8.14 -3.66
CA GLN A 123 2.57 -9.55 -3.59
C GLN A 123 4.07 -9.77 -3.56
N CYS A 124 4.53 -10.48 -2.54
CA CYS A 124 5.89 -10.96 -2.46
C CYS A 124 6.02 -12.31 -3.16
N GLY A 125 6.98 -12.39 -4.07
CA GLY A 125 7.43 -13.64 -4.67
C GLY A 125 8.05 -13.40 -6.03
N VAL A 126 9.25 -13.94 -6.23
CA VAL A 126 9.77 -14.22 -7.57
C VAL A 126 8.88 -15.34 -8.11
N GLY A 127 8.22 -15.10 -9.25
CA GLY A 127 7.58 -16.19 -9.99
C GLY A 127 8.60 -17.30 -10.12
N ARG A 128 8.30 -18.51 -9.62
CA ARG A 128 9.14 -19.66 -9.91
C ARG A 128 9.24 -19.73 -11.42
N THR A 129 10.44 -19.51 -11.95
CA THR A 129 10.80 -20.00 -13.27
C THR A 129 10.46 -21.48 -13.28
N LEU A 130 9.75 -21.89 -14.34
CA LEU A 130 9.50 -23.28 -14.70
C LEU A 130 10.76 -24.13 -14.60
#